data_AF-A0ABD2L0E7-F1
#
_entry.id   AF-A0ABD2L0E7-F1
#
_cell.length_a   1.000
_cell.length_b   1.000
_cell.length_c   1.000
_cell.angle_alpha   90.00
_cell.angle_beta   90.00
_cell.angle_gamma   90.00
#
_symmetry.space_group_name_H-M   'P 1'
#
loop_
_entity.id
_entity.type
_entity.pdbx_description
1 polymer ?
#
loop_
_entity_poly.entity_id
_entity_poly.type
_entity_poly.pdbx_seq_one_letter_code
_entity_poly.pdbx_strand_id
1 'polypeptide(L)'
;MFKNRFINFRFATIGLATKAMPLNAMVGQHSDSCGYRSDGQLRINESCKNTQPKFSRGDFVGCGINLATRRVIFTKNAKRLGL
;
A
#
# COMPACT_ATOMS: atom_id res chain seq x y z
N MET A 1 -1.56 6.92 -11.12
CA MET A 1 -1.60 5.76 -10.20
C MET A 1 -0.48 4.82 -10.59
N PHE A 2 0.33 4.36 -9.64
CA PHE A 2 1.47 3.49 -9.90
C PHE A 2 1.08 2.02 -9.74
N LYS A 3 1.56 1.17 -10.65
CA LYS A 3 1.28 -0.28 -10.65
C LYS A 3 2.59 -1.04 -10.61
N ASN A 4 2.68 -2.01 -9.71
CA ASN A 4 3.82 -2.89 -9.56
C ASN A 4 3.39 -4.34 -9.71
N ARG A 5 4.19 -5.12 -10.44
CA ARG A 5 4.04 -6.57 -10.52
C ARG A 5 5.08 -7.20 -9.63
N PHE A 6 4.64 -7.90 -8.59
CA PHE A 6 5.54 -8.58 -7.67
C PHE A 6 5.92 -9.96 -8.20
N ILE A 7 7.19 -10.12 -8.58
CA ILE A 7 7.71 -11.35 -9.21
C ILE A 7 8.27 -12.33 -8.17
N ASN A 8 8.87 -11.84 -7.09
CA ASN A 8 9.37 -12.67 -5.99
C ASN A 8 9.44 -11.84 -4.70
N PHE A 9 8.86 -12.33 -3.60
CA PHE A 9 8.97 -11.72 -2.27
C PHE A 9 8.52 -12.72 -1.19
N ARG A 10 9.07 -12.59 0.01
CA ARG A 10 8.55 -13.25 1.22
C ARG A 10 7.52 -12.38 1.93
N PHE A 11 7.84 -11.11 2.09
CA PHE A 11 6.96 -10.04 2.56
C PHE A 11 7.18 -8.81 1.71
N ALA A 12 6.09 -8.12 1.36
CA ALA A 12 6.16 -6.89 0.59
C ALA A 12 5.11 -5.90 1.08
N THR A 13 5.45 -4.62 1.03
CA THR A 13 4.51 -3.52 1.26
C THR A 13 4.66 -2.50 0.14
N ILE A 14 3.54 -1.98 -0.36
CA ILE A 14 3.49 -0.93 -1.37
C ILE A 14 2.69 0.25 -0.84
N GLY A 15 3.07 1.47 -1.18
CA GLY A 15 2.33 2.64 -0.75
C GLY A 15 3.00 3.96 -1.10
N LEU A 16 2.64 4.99 -0.36
CA LEU A 16 3.14 6.35 -0.54
C LEU A 16 3.81 6.80 0.76
N ALA A 17 4.89 7.55 0.61
CA ALA A 17 5.64 8.13 1.72
C ALA A 17 6.03 9.56 1.37
N THR A 18 6.16 10.42 2.38
CA THR A 18 6.79 11.72 2.19
C THR A 18 8.32 11.58 2.16
N LYS A 19 9.01 12.64 1.72
CA LYS A 19 10.48 12.68 1.69
C LYS A 19 11.12 12.50 3.08
N ALA A 20 10.39 12.82 4.15
CA ALA A 20 10.89 12.72 5.53
C ALA A 20 10.94 11.27 6.04
N MET A 21 10.24 10.34 5.39
CA MET A 21 10.23 8.95 5.84
C MET A 21 11.64 8.34 5.77
N PRO A 22 12.13 7.72 6.86
CA PRO A 22 13.43 7.07 6.86
C PRO A 22 13.43 5.80 6.00
N LEU A 23 14.57 5.51 5.36
CA LEU A 23 14.69 4.38 4.42
C LEU A 23 14.88 3.01 5.10
N ASN A 24 15.04 2.98 6.43
CA ASN A 24 15.18 1.75 7.21
C ASN A 24 13.83 1.20 7.73
N ALA A 25 12.70 1.79 7.31
CA ALA A 25 11.35 1.35 7.66
C ALA A 25 10.54 1.00 6.41
N MET A 26 9.59 0.05 6.54
CA MET A 26 8.66 -0.24 5.44
C MET A 26 7.57 0.83 5.33
N VAL A 27 7.14 1.12 4.11
CA VAL A 27 6.03 2.07 3.87
C VAL A 27 4.77 1.61 4.61
N GLY A 28 4.07 2.53 5.28
CA GLY A 28 2.93 2.23 6.16
C GLY A 28 3.30 1.91 7.61
N GLN A 29 4.57 1.68 7.94
CA GLN A 29 5.02 1.53 9.35
C GLN A 29 5.44 2.86 10.00
N HIS A 30 5.64 3.91 9.19
CA HIS A 30 5.98 5.25 9.66
C HIS A 30 4.77 6.19 9.51
N SER A 31 4.59 7.15 10.42
CA SER A 31 3.47 8.11 10.41
C SER A 31 3.39 8.91 9.11
N ASP A 32 4.54 9.27 8.53
CA ASP A 32 4.66 9.94 7.23
C ASP A 32 4.42 9.05 6.00
N SER A 33 3.78 7.90 6.19
CA SER A 33 3.58 6.94 5.12
C SER A 33 2.27 6.18 5.24
N CYS A 34 1.83 5.65 4.12
CA CYS A 34 0.74 4.71 4.02
C CYS A 34 1.20 3.47 3.26
N GLY A 35 0.62 2.32 3.56
CA GLY A 35 1.05 1.06 2.97
C GLY A 35 -0.04 0.01 2.94
N TYR A 36 -0.01 -0.80 1.90
CA TYR A 36 -0.75 -2.04 1.77
C TYR A 36 0.24 -3.20 1.71
N ARG A 37 0.16 -4.05 2.72
CA ARG A 37 1.09 -5.15 2.99
C ARG A 37 0.55 -6.46 2.43
N SER A 38 1.45 -7.35 2.05
CA SER A 38 1.13 -8.63 1.41
C SER A 38 0.16 -9.52 2.20
N ASP A 39 0.10 -9.34 3.53
CA ASP A 39 -0.80 -10.07 4.42
C ASP A 39 -2.23 -9.48 4.50
N GLY A 40 -2.54 -8.46 3.70
CA GLY A 40 -3.87 -7.84 3.66
C GLY A 40 -4.00 -6.64 4.60
N GLN A 41 -2.96 -6.29 5.35
CA GLN A 41 -2.99 -5.13 6.21
C GLN A 41 -2.83 -3.84 5.41
N LEU A 42 -3.70 -2.89 5.69
CA LEU A 42 -3.69 -1.55 5.12
C LEU A 42 -3.48 -0.55 6.25
N ARG A 43 -2.43 0.29 6.13
CA ARG A 43 -2.04 1.28 7.13
C ARG A 43 -2.08 2.67 6.50
N ILE A 44 -2.93 3.55 7.02
CA ILE A 44 -3.07 4.96 6.57
C ILE A 44 -3.28 5.81 7.83
N ASN A 45 -2.50 6.88 8.00
CA ASN A 45 -2.67 7.85 9.10
C ASN A 45 -2.83 7.15 10.45
N GLU A 46 -1.90 6.24 10.77
CA GLU A 46 -1.89 5.42 12.01
C GLU A 46 -3.03 4.40 12.15
N SER A 47 -4.07 4.49 11.31
CA SER A 47 -5.15 3.52 11.25
C SER A 47 -4.70 2.23 10.56
N CYS A 48 -4.98 1.09 11.18
CA CYS A 48 -4.70 -0.23 10.64
C CYS A 48 -6.00 -0.98 10.32
N LYS A 49 -6.16 -1.41 9.06
CA LYS A 49 -7.28 -2.23 8.60
C LYS A 49 -6.74 -3.55 8.07
N ASN A 50 -7.12 -4.66 8.71
CA ASN A 50 -6.63 -6.00 8.35
C ASN A 50 -7.61 -6.76 7.43
N THR A 51 -8.58 -6.07 6.84
CA THR A 51 -9.71 -6.68 6.12
C THR A 51 -9.54 -6.74 4.61
N GLN A 52 -8.40 -6.30 4.07
CA GLN A 52 -8.19 -6.34 2.62
C GLN A 52 -7.71 -7.73 2.18
N PRO A 53 -7.98 -8.12 0.92
CA PRO A 53 -7.41 -9.33 0.35
C PRO A 53 -5.89 -9.36 0.54
N LYS A 54 -5.31 -10.53 0.79
CA LYS A 54 -3.85 -10.71 0.71
C LYS A 54 -3.40 -10.61 -0.74
N PHE A 55 -2.14 -10.27 -1.01
CA PHE A 55 -1.57 -10.38 -2.34
C PHE A 55 -0.30 -11.23 -2.33
N SER A 56 -0.06 -11.93 -3.43
CA SER A 56 1.03 -12.88 -3.60
C SER A 56 1.73 -12.66 -4.95
N ARG A 57 2.73 -13.50 -5.22
CA ARG A 57 3.45 -13.52 -6.49
C ARG A 57 2.48 -13.57 -7.67
N GLY A 58 2.72 -12.73 -8.66
CA GLY A 58 1.91 -12.66 -9.89
C GLY A 58 0.74 -11.68 -9.83
N ASP A 59 0.33 -11.23 -8.64
CA ASP A 59 -0.68 -10.18 -8.49
C ASP A 59 -0.14 -8.82 -8.98
N PHE A 60 -1.03 -8.05 -9.60
CA PHE A 60 -0.79 -6.64 -9.92
C PHE A 60 -1.33 -5.78 -8.79
N VAL A 61 -0.44 -5.09 -8.08
CA VAL A 61 -0.82 -4.25 -6.95
C VAL A 61 -0.43 -2.81 -7.25
N GLY A 62 -1.30 -1.89 -6.90
CA GLY A 62 -1.10 -0.48 -7.18
C GLY A 62 -1.48 0.41 -6.01
N CYS A 63 -0.85 1.58 -5.97
CA CYS A 63 -1.15 2.66 -5.04
C CYS A 63 -1.20 4.01 -5.79
N GLY A 64 -1.96 4.95 -5.25
CA GLY A 64 -2.06 6.29 -5.78
C GLY A 64 -2.75 7.23 -4.81
N ILE A 65 -2.76 8.52 -5.14
CA ILE A 65 -3.48 9.55 -4.39
C ILE A 65 -4.45 10.26 -5.33
N ASN A 66 -5.68 10.43 -4.89
CA ASN A 66 -6.62 11.35 -5.50
C ASN A 66 -6.39 12.72 -4.87
N LEU A 67 -5.78 13.65 -5.62
CA LEU A 67 -5.40 14.97 -5.11
C LEU A 67 -6.60 15.87 -4.80
N ALA A 68 -7.71 15.72 -5.53
CA ALA A 68 -8.93 16.50 -5.29
C ALA A 68 -9.58 16.15 -3.94
N THR A 69 -9.62 14.87 -3.60
CA THR A 69 -10.20 14.38 -2.34
C THR A 69 -9.17 14.17 -1.23
N ARG A 70 -7.88 14.31 -1.54
CA ARG A 70 -6.74 14.00 -0.66
C ARG A 70 -6.79 12.59 -0.06
N ARG A 71 -7.29 11.61 -0.83
CA ARG A 71 -7.42 10.21 -0.40
C ARG A 71 -6.42 9.32 -1.11
N VAL A 72 -5.77 8.45 -0.35
CA VAL A 72 -4.98 7.35 -0.90
C VAL A 72 -5.91 6.30 -1.49
N ILE A 73 -5.47 5.64 -2.56
CA ILE A 73 -6.19 4.57 -3.24
C ILE A 73 -5.24 3.40 -3.40
N PHE A 74 -5.69 2.21 -3.02
CA PHE A 74 -5.00 0.96 -3.27
C PHE A 74 -5.83 0.07 -4.20
N THR A 75 -5.14 -0.73 -5.01
CA THR A 75 -5.80 -1.70 -5.89
C THR A 75 -5.06 -3.03 -5.90
N LYS A 76 -5.81 -4.11 -6.05
CA LYS A 76 -5.30 -5.44 -6.38
C LYS A 76 -6.01 -5.94 -7.64
N ASN A 77 -5.25 -6.36 -8.66
CA ASN A 77 -5.76 -6.90 -9.93
C ASN A 77 -6.88 -6.04 -10.53
N ALA A 78 -6.60 -4.74 -10.67
CA ALA A 78 -7.52 -3.71 -11.15
C ALA A 78 -8.76 -3.42 -10.27
N LYS A 79 -8.97 -4.13 -9.16
CA LYS A 79 -10.04 -3.86 -8.21
C LYS A 79 -9.56 -2.90 -7.11
N ARG A 80 -10.32 -1.83 -6.88
CA ARG A 80 -10.09 -0.90 -5.77
C ARG A 80 -10.36 -1.57 -4.43
N LEU A 81 -9.44 -1.39 -3.50
CA LEU A 81 -9.59 -1.84 -2.12
C LEU A 81 -10.46 -0.85 -1.35
N GLY A 82 -11.38 -1.38 -0.53
CA GLY A 82 -12.30 -0.57 0.25
C GLY A 82 -11.56 0.03 1.43
N LEU A 83 -11.40 1.36 1.43
CA LEU A 83 -10.94 2.11 2.60
C LEU A 83 -12.14 2.48 3.47
#